data_AF-A0A835GB77-F1
#
_entry.id   AF-A0A835GB77-F1
#
_cell.length_a   1.000
_cell.length_b   1.000
_cell.length_c   1.000
_cell.angle_alpha   90.00
_cell.angle_beta   90.00
_cell.angle_gamma   90.00
#
_symmetry.space_group_name_H-M   'P 1'
#
loop_
_entity.id
_entity.type
_entity.pdbx_description
1 polymer ?
#
loop_
_entity_poly.entity_id
_entity_poly.type
_entity_poly.pdbx_seq_one_letter_code
_entity_poly.pdbx_strand_id
1 'polypeptide(L)' 'MEKPYYLNMRSKKKLLMYQGYTFSRYAPRYFYCSKKGFGCKAALVLDHDGSLVIMKNAHNHEPPNYTCINGIHIKI' A
#
# COMPACT_ATOMS: atom_id res chain seq x y z
N MET A 1 5.97 -14.48 -6.64
CA MET A 1 5.35 -13.14 -6.79
C MET A 1 4.77 -12.75 -5.45
N GLU A 2 5.23 -11.66 -4.83
CA GLU A 2 4.66 -11.17 -3.59
C GLU A 2 3.20 -10.76 -3.81
N LYS A 3 2.31 -10.99 -2.84
CA LYS A 3 0.90 -10.59 -2.91
C LYS A 3 0.67 -9.33 -2.07
N PRO A 4 -0.21 -8.41 -2.49
CA PRO A 4 -0.59 -7.28 -1.64
C PRO A 4 -1.25 -7.77 -0.36
N TYR A 5 -0.93 -7.15 0.78
CA TYR A 5 -1.53 -7.49 2.07
C TYR A 5 -1.86 -6.24 2.88
N TYR A 6 -2.87 -6.31 3.74
CA TYR A 6 -3.22 -5.18 4.61
C TYR A 6 -2.26 -5.08 5.79
N LEU A 7 -1.77 -3.88 6.06
CA LEU A 7 -1.01 -3.60 7.26
C LEU A 7 -1.92 -3.62 8.48
N ASN A 8 -1.55 -4.43 9.46
CA ASN A 8 -2.11 -4.35 10.79
C ASN A 8 -1.41 -3.22 11.56
N MET A 9 -2.03 -2.04 11.64
CA MET A 9 -1.51 -0.87 12.34
C MET A 9 -2.40 -0.54 13.54
N ARG A 10 -1.86 0.11 14.58
CA ARG A 10 -2.69 0.64 15.69
C ARG A 10 -3.68 1.71 15.24
N SER A 11 -3.36 2.39 14.14
CA SER A 11 -4.25 3.40 13.55
C SER A 11 -5.43 2.73 12.85
N LYS A 12 -6.61 3.39 12.89
CA LYS A 12 -7.80 2.95 12.13
C LYS A 12 -7.60 2.98 10.59
N LYS A 13 -6.51 3.58 10.08
CA LYS A 13 -6.22 3.61 8.65
C LYS A 13 -5.82 2.22 8.14
N LYS A 14 -6.62 1.69 7.21
CA LYS A 14 -6.31 0.47 6.47
C LYS A 14 -5.40 0.80 5.28
N LEU A 15 -4.13 0.42 5.37
CA LEU A 15 -3.15 0.55 4.29
C LEU A 15 -2.85 -0.82 3.68
N LEU A 16 -2.66 -0.85 2.38
CA LEU A 16 -2.22 -2.03 1.64
C LEU A 16 -0.70 -1.93 1.41
N MET A 17 0.05 -2.96 1.76
CA MET A 17 1.48 -3.08 1.50
C MET A 17 1.71 -3.93 0.26
N TYR A 18 2.59 -3.47 -0.61
CA TYR A 18 3.03 -4.22 -1.78
C TYR A 18 4.41 -3.71 -2.22
N GLN A 19 5.38 -4.63 -2.39
CA GLN A 19 6.76 -4.31 -2.79
C GLN A 19 7.41 -3.21 -1.91
N GLY A 20 7.18 -3.24 -0.60
CA GLY A 20 7.71 -2.24 0.34
C GLY A 20 7.01 -0.88 0.34
N TYR A 21 6.06 -0.65 -0.58
CA TYR A 21 5.28 0.57 -0.65
C TYR A 21 3.89 0.40 -0.05
N THR A 22 3.36 1.48 0.53
CA THR A 22 1.99 1.50 1.04
C THR A 22 1.05 2.24 0.12
N PHE A 23 -0.17 1.72 0.04
CA PHE A 23 -1.24 2.23 -0.78
C PHE A 23 -2.49 2.45 0.06
N SER A 24 -3.15 3.57 -0.19
CA SER A 24 -4.44 3.95 0.40
C SER A 24 -5.56 3.71 -0.60
N ARG A 25 -6.68 3.19 -0.12
CA ARG A 25 -7.85 2.91 -0.96
C ARG A 25 -8.54 4.23 -1.33
N TYR A 26 -8.75 4.44 -2.63
CA TYR A 26 -9.47 5.59 -3.18
C TYR A 26 -10.88 5.20 -3.63
N ALA A 27 -11.03 4.04 -4.24
CA ALA A 27 -12.32 3.44 -4.62
C ALA A 27 -12.26 1.93 -4.32
N PRO A 28 -13.37 1.17 -4.39
CA PRO A 28 -13.41 -0.21 -3.90
C PRO A 28 -12.26 -1.12 -4.37
N ARG A 29 -11.87 -0.96 -5.64
CA ARG A 29 -10.80 -1.71 -6.31
C ARG A 29 -9.53 -0.91 -6.56
N TYR A 30 -9.55 0.41 -6.37
CA TYR A 30 -8.48 1.31 -6.78
C TYR A 30 -7.73 1.87 -5.59
N PHE A 31 -6.42 1.71 -5.63
CA PHE A 31 -5.51 2.13 -4.58
C PHE A 31 -4.44 3.04 -5.17
N TYR A 32 -4.12 4.11 -4.45
CA TYR A 32 -3.01 5.00 -4.78
C TYR A 32 -1.93 4.88 -3.74
N CYS A 33 -0.68 5.12 -4.13
CA CYS A 33 0.40 5.20 -3.15
C CYS A 33 0.06 6.24 -2.07
N SER A 34 0.39 5.94 -0.81
CA SER A 34 0.16 6.82 0.33
C SER A 34 0.87 8.18 0.20
N LYS A 35 1.84 8.31 -0.72
CA LYS A 35 2.53 9.56 -1.07
C LYS A 35 1.94 10.28 -2.29
N LYS A 36 0.72 9.94 -2.72
CA LYS A 36 0.05 10.63 -3.84
C LYS A 36 -0.05 12.15 -3.64
N GLY A 37 -0.27 12.62 -2.41
CA GLY A 37 -0.28 14.06 -2.08
C GLY A 37 1.07 14.76 -2.32
N PHE A 38 2.17 14.01 -2.39
CA PHE A 38 3.52 14.49 -2.72
C PHE A 38 3.88 14.27 -4.20
N GLY A 39 2.88 14.01 -5.06
CA GLY A 39 3.07 13.84 -6.50
C GLY A 39 3.39 12.42 -6.96
N CYS A 40 3.40 11.43 -6.06
CA CYS A 40 3.59 10.03 -6.45
C CYS A 40 2.43 9.53 -7.33
N LYS A 41 2.75 8.92 -8.47
CA LYS A 41 1.76 8.46 -9.47
C LYS A 41 1.52 6.95 -9.43
N ALA A 42 2.11 6.26 -8.46
CA ALA A 42 1.93 4.82 -8.32
C ALA A 42 0.51 4.44 -7.87
N ALA A 43 -0.01 3.36 -8.43
CA ALA A 43 -1.37 2.90 -8.22
C ALA A 43 -1.48 1.38 -8.38
N LEU A 44 -2.44 0.78 -7.68
CA LEU A 44 -2.81 -0.63 -7.81
C LEU A 44 -4.31 -0.74 -8.09
N VAL A 45 -4.68 -1.73 -8.88
CA VAL A 45 -6.06 -2.16 -9.06
C VAL A 45 -6.14 -3.61 -8.64
N LEU A 46 -7.05 -3.89 -7.71
CA LEU A 46 -7.37 -5.25 -7.28
C LEU A 46 -8.68 -5.72 -7.92
N ASP A 47 -8.84 -7.02 -8.13
CA ASP A 47 -10.13 -7.61 -8.48
C ASP A 47 -11.05 -7.73 -7.25
N HIS A 48 -12.18 -8.40 -7.42
CA HIS A 48 -13.16 -8.65 -6.35
C HIS A 48 -12.64 -9.61 -5.27
N ASP A 49 -11.67 -10.46 -5.61
CA ASP A 49 -11.04 -11.42 -4.71
C ASP A 49 -9.81 -10.82 -3.99
N GLY A 50 -9.47 -9.57 -4.30
CA GLY A 50 -8.32 -8.87 -3.72
C GLY A 50 -6.99 -9.20 -4.40
N SER A 51 -7.00 -9.90 -5.54
CA SER A 51 -5.80 -10.18 -6.32
C SER A 51 -5.39 -8.98 -7.15
N LEU A 52 -4.09 -8.81 -7.35
CA LEU A 52 -3.53 -7.71 -8.13
C LEU A 52 -3.82 -7.91 -9.62
N VAL A 53 -4.53 -6.96 -10.23
CA VAL A 53 -4.87 -6.97 -11.66
C VAL A 53 -3.98 -6.00 -12.44
N ILE A 54 -3.78 -4.79 -11.91
CA ILE A 54 -2.96 -3.75 -12.55
C ILE A 54 -2.05 -3.13 -11.51
N MET A 55 -0.79 -2.92 -11.89
CA MET A 55 0.16 -2.14 -11.14
C MET A 55 0.75 -1.03 -12.02
N LYS A 56 0.66 0.20 -11.54
CA LYS A 56 1.45 1.33 -12.01
C LYS A 56 2.57 1.60 -11.01
N ASN A 57 3.78 1.15 -11.31
CA ASN A 57 4.93 1.26 -10.41
C ASN A 57 5.72 2.58 -10.58
N ALA A 58 5.00 3.71 -10.60
CA ALA A 58 5.60 5.03 -10.83
C ALA A 58 5.84 5.78 -9.51
N HIS A 59 6.75 5.24 -8.69
CA HIS A 59 7.19 5.88 -7.45
C HIS A 59 8.26 6.94 -7.73
N ASN A 60 8.16 8.07 -7.04
CA ASN A 60 9.13 9.16 -7.07
C ASN A 60 9.78 9.36 -5.68
N HIS A 61 9.74 8.33 -4.84
CA HIS A 61 10.22 8.35 -3.48
C HIS A 61 10.67 6.94 -3.08
N GLU A 62 11.56 6.89 -2.10
CA GLU A 62 11.99 5.64 -1.48
C GLU A 62 10.84 4.94 -0.71
N PRO A 63 10.89 3.61 -0.57
CA PRO A 63 9.97 2.87 0.27
C PRO A 63 10.00 3.39 1.72
N PRO A 64 8.83 3.57 2.37
CA PRO A 64 8.79 3.85 3.79
C PRO A 64 9.30 2.65 4.61
N ASN A 65 10.07 2.92 5.65
CA ASN A 65 10.51 1.89 6.57
C ASN A 65 9.41 1.55 7.58
N TYR A 66 9.11 0.26 7.73
CA TYR A 66 8.19 -0.27 8.72
C TYR A 66 8.87 -1.39 9.51
N THR A 67 8.65 -1.39 10.82
CA THR A 67 9.00 -2.52 11.69
C THR A 67 7.73 -3.24 12.14
N CYS A 68 7.79 -4.56 12.27
CA CYS A 68 6.69 -5.36 12.81
C CYS A 68 7.00 -5.76 14.25
N ILE A 69 6.20 -5.27 15.20
CA ILE A 69 6.34 -5.59 16.62
C ILE A 69 5.02 -6.23 17.07
N ASN A 70 5.07 -7.49 17.50
CA ASN A 70 3.90 -8.28 17.91
C ASN A 70 2.77 -8.30 16.86
N GLY A 71 3.12 -8.43 15.57
CA GLY A 71 2.14 -8.43 14.47
C GLY A 71 1.57 -7.05 14.13
N ILE A 72 2.07 -5.97 14.76
CA ILE A 72 1.68 -4.59 14.49
C ILE A 72 2.80 -3.90 13.70
N HIS A 73 2.44 -3.30 12.58
CA HIS A 73 3.34 -2.52 11.76
C HIS A 73 3.44 -1.09 12.28
N ILE A 74 4.65 -0.69 12.68
CA ILE A 74 4.99 0.64 13.14
C ILE A 74 5.92 1.26 12.10
N LYS A 75 5.56 2.44 11.61
CA LYS A 75 6.42 3.19 10.72
C LYS A 75 7.56 3.80 11.54
N ILE A 76 8.80 3.64 11.09
CA ILE A 76 9.99 4.24 11.70
C ILE A 76 10.45 5.48 10.94
#